data_AF-A0A1U7PRL5-F1
#
_entry.id   AF-A0A1U7PRL5-F1
#
_cell.length_a   1.000
_cell.length_b   1.000
_cell.length_c   1.000
_cell.angle_alpha   90.00
_cell.angle_beta   90.00
_cell.angle_gamma   90.00
#
_symmetry.space_group_name_H-M   'P 1'
#
loop_
_entity.id
_entity.type
_entity.pdbx_description
1 polymer ?
#
loop_
_entity_poly.entity_id
_entity_poly.type
_entity_poly.pdbx_seq_one_letter_code
_entity_poly.pdbx_strand_id
1 'polypeptide(L)'
;MEQTDRFEIRSVVHRKGSIVFDWDSPGQSYRVYKEGRLVQEGPVCDFTDEDVMHGKMYHYAIECLDGRGRVTDVIRMQTSALKTKKDTANPVRQIVLTTIVAKSQVALAWEKIPQVKKYEVYRDGIFLGQTEETHFIDREVPDAPSVYAIRSERPARESGEPLSMPKAVLGKVAGLFNPESSTKEDVTEEFWLTKMIGRPSEMLMPVEEWREPEPVSQWKFRYTTFLAEDKIKNPNVMSPNRTFDGDDRTFDPEGKSFRTRADVTLSYADSRCPLIFTKEAGKTVSYGISGKEREEGRASIEDFTIQPLEHDGREFGFVLEHSVGNPLTPAPSIDYDVHAVLRRHGTFEVTGYHDQAPHHEVYLDKGDGWFPIHRAESKGLAHMSEVIAYQHWNTSSFE
;
A
#
# COMPACT_ATOMS: atom_id res chain seq x y z
N MET A 1 -19.17 -35.25 -14.07
CA MET A 1 -18.08 -34.70 -13.22
C MET A 1 -18.74 -33.66 -12.34
N GLU A 2 -18.71 -33.88 -11.04
CA GLU A 2 -19.49 -33.19 -10.01
C GLU A 2 -19.35 -31.67 -10.09
N GLN A 3 -20.44 -30.99 -10.46
CA GLN A 3 -20.57 -29.56 -10.21
C GLN A 3 -20.88 -29.43 -8.71
N THR A 4 -19.83 -29.38 -7.90
CA THR A 4 -19.92 -29.13 -6.46
C THR A 4 -20.78 -27.87 -6.24
N ASP A 5 -21.81 -27.97 -5.39
CA ASP A 5 -22.68 -26.86 -4.93
C ASP A 5 -21.85 -25.78 -4.21
N ARG A 6 -21.11 -24.96 -4.95
CA ARG A 6 -20.31 -23.87 -4.41
C ARG A 6 -21.13 -22.59 -4.42
N PHE A 7 -21.05 -21.82 -3.35
CA PHE A 7 -21.62 -20.49 -3.27
C PHE A 7 -20.50 -19.48 -3.49
N GLU A 8 -20.28 -19.09 -4.75
CA GLU A 8 -19.17 -18.23 -5.18
C GLU A 8 -19.67 -17.12 -6.10
N ILE A 9 -19.00 -15.96 -6.08
CA ILE A 9 -19.19 -14.91 -7.08
C ILE A 9 -18.59 -15.42 -8.40
N ARG A 10 -19.36 -15.33 -9.48
CA ARG A 10 -18.91 -15.70 -10.83
C ARG A 10 -18.29 -14.52 -11.57
N SER A 11 -18.88 -13.34 -11.44
CA SER A 11 -18.35 -12.14 -12.08
C SER A 11 -18.60 -10.88 -11.26
N VAL A 12 -17.68 -9.93 -11.40
CA VAL A 12 -17.83 -8.55 -10.92
C VAL A 12 -17.44 -7.64 -12.07
N VAL A 13 -18.34 -6.74 -12.45
CA VAL A 13 -18.18 -5.81 -13.56
C VAL A 13 -18.38 -4.40 -13.06
N HIS A 14 -17.31 -3.61 -13.10
CA HIS A 14 -17.38 -2.19 -12.79
C HIS A 14 -17.71 -1.39 -14.04
N ARG A 15 -18.70 -0.52 -13.94
CA ARG A 15 -19.08 0.44 -14.98
C ARG A 15 -19.06 1.85 -14.38
N LYS A 16 -19.12 2.85 -15.26
CA LYS A 16 -19.24 4.24 -14.80
C LYS A 16 -20.56 4.41 -14.04
N GLY A 17 -20.46 4.62 -12.73
CA GLY A 17 -21.63 4.82 -11.88
C GLY A 17 -22.37 3.54 -11.49
N SER A 18 -21.80 2.34 -11.75
CA SER A 18 -22.39 1.12 -11.23
C SER A 18 -21.40 -0.03 -11.02
N ILE A 19 -21.75 -0.93 -10.12
CA ILE A 19 -21.04 -2.19 -9.86
C ILE A 19 -22.07 -3.31 -10.03
N VAL A 20 -21.77 -4.26 -10.90
CA VAL A 20 -22.64 -5.40 -11.20
C VAL A 20 -21.92 -6.68 -10.82
N PHE A 21 -22.59 -7.59 -10.13
CA PHE A 21 -22.02 -8.89 -9.82
C PHE A 21 -23.09 -9.98 -9.78
N ASP A 22 -22.67 -11.21 -10.03
CA ASP A 22 -23.53 -12.39 -10.05
C ASP A 22 -22.82 -13.59 -9.39
N TRP A 23 -23.61 -14.56 -8.92
CA TRP A 23 -23.12 -15.69 -8.13
C TRP A 23 -23.73 -17.03 -8.54
N ASP A 24 -23.08 -18.10 -8.11
CA ASP A 24 -23.58 -19.46 -8.21
C ASP A 24 -24.84 -19.64 -7.35
N SER A 25 -25.77 -20.48 -7.82
CA SER A 25 -27.11 -20.59 -7.22
C SER A 25 -27.37 -21.91 -6.47
N PRO A 26 -26.63 -22.28 -5.41
CA PRO A 26 -26.85 -23.54 -4.68
C PRO A 26 -28.05 -23.48 -3.72
N GLY A 27 -28.53 -22.28 -3.37
CA GLY A 27 -29.65 -22.04 -2.47
C GLY A 27 -31.00 -21.84 -3.16
N GLN A 28 -32.04 -21.64 -2.36
CA GLN A 28 -33.40 -21.35 -2.84
C GLN A 28 -33.66 -19.85 -2.98
N SER A 29 -33.02 -19.03 -2.15
CA SER A 29 -33.15 -17.57 -2.12
C SER A 29 -31.88 -16.94 -1.57
N TYR A 30 -31.69 -15.65 -1.82
CA TYR A 30 -30.51 -14.89 -1.40
C TYR A 30 -30.91 -13.57 -0.77
N ARG A 31 -30.04 -13.05 0.09
CA ARG A 31 -30.12 -11.67 0.61
C ARG A 31 -28.83 -10.95 0.29
N VAL A 32 -28.92 -9.77 -0.31
CA VAL A 32 -27.79 -8.90 -0.61
C VAL A 32 -27.83 -7.71 0.32
N TYR A 33 -26.70 -7.45 0.98
CA TYR A 33 -26.51 -6.32 1.87
C TYR A 33 -25.43 -5.41 1.30
N LYS A 34 -25.65 -4.09 1.40
CA LYS A 34 -24.66 -3.05 1.10
C LYS A 34 -24.45 -2.23 2.36
N GLU A 35 -23.22 -2.14 2.85
CA GLU A 35 -22.89 -1.46 4.12
C GLU A 35 -23.80 -1.93 5.27
N GLY A 36 -24.04 -3.25 5.35
CA GLY A 36 -24.90 -3.87 6.36
C GLY A 36 -26.41 -3.67 6.18
N ARG A 37 -26.87 -2.93 5.17
CA ARG A 37 -28.30 -2.72 4.88
C ARG A 37 -28.79 -3.68 3.81
N LEU A 38 -29.89 -4.37 4.05
CA LEU A 38 -30.54 -5.23 3.06
C LEU A 38 -31.00 -4.39 1.86
N VAL A 39 -30.53 -4.74 0.66
CA VAL A 39 -30.84 -4.05 -0.60
C VAL A 39 -31.56 -4.94 -1.62
N GLN A 40 -31.46 -6.27 -1.49
CA GLN A 40 -32.19 -7.23 -2.33
C GLN A 40 -32.47 -8.51 -1.55
N GLU A 41 -33.65 -9.10 -1.75
CA GLU A 41 -34.01 -10.44 -1.27
C GLU A 41 -34.81 -11.18 -2.34
N GLY A 42 -34.52 -12.46 -2.56
CA GLY A 42 -35.25 -13.32 -3.47
C GLY A 42 -34.38 -14.35 -4.20
N PRO A 43 -34.93 -15.11 -5.16
CA PRO A 43 -34.20 -16.15 -5.91
C PRO A 43 -33.28 -15.60 -7.01
N VAL A 44 -33.15 -14.28 -7.13
CA VAL A 44 -32.32 -13.61 -8.14
C VAL A 44 -30.85 -13.75 -7.73
N CYS A 45 -29.99 -14.13 -8.69
CA CYS A 45 -28.58 -14.47 -8.46
C CYS A 45 -27.60 -13.42 -9.03
N ASP A 46 -28.08 -12.20 -9.20
CA ASP A 46 -27.32 -11.04 -9.66
C ASP A 46 -27.77 -9.80 -8.90
N PHE A 47 -26.88 -8.81 -8.82
CA PHE A 47 -27.15 -7.51 -8.23
C PHE A 47 -26.47 -6.40 -9.02
N THR A 48 -27.19 -5.30 -9.22
CA THR A 48 -26.68 -4.08 -9.84
C THR A 48 -26.78 -2.95 -8.84
N ASP A 49 -25.63 -2.44 -8.40
CA ASP A 49 -25.56 -1.24 -7.58
C ASP A 49 -25.35 0.00 -8.47
N GLU A 50 -26.37 0.85 -8.57
CA GLU A 50 -26.31 2.11 -9.32
C GLU A 50 -26.08 3.34 -8.42
N ASP A 51 -26.03 3.14 -7.09
CA ASP A 51 -25.84 4.20 -6.10
C ASP A 51 -24.40 4.22 -5.58
N VAL A 52 -23.44 4.39 -6.50
CA VAL A 52 -22.01 4.36 -6.20
C VAL A 52 -21.33 5.71 -6.44
N MET A 53 -20.55 6.15 -5.46
CA MET A 53 -19.73 7.36 -5.52
C MET A 53 -18.33 7.01 -6.03
N HIS A 54 -17.83 7.81 -6.97
CA HIS A 54 -16.55 7.57 -7.64
C HIS A 54 -15.38 7.40 -6.65
N GLY A 55 -14.66 6.30 -6.77
CA GLY A 55 -13.50 6.01 -5.93
C GLY A 55 -13.83 5.63 -4.49
N LYS A 56 -15.10 5.58 -4.10
CA LYS A 56 -15.50 5.10 -2.77
C LYS A 56 -15.43 3.58 -2.72
N MET A 57 -14.91 3.06 -1.61
CA MET A 57 -14.92 1.64 -1.26
C MET A 57 -16.30 1.25 -0.70
N TYR A 58 -16.80 0.09 -1.12
CA TYR A 58 -18.06 -0.49 -0.68
C TYR A 58 -17.87 -1.91 -0.16
N HIS A 59 -18.66 -2.27 0.84
CA HIS A 59 -18.79 -3.62 1.38
C HIS A 59 -20.14 -4.22 1.03
N TYR A 60 -20.11 -5.42 0.49
CA TYR A 60 -21.28 -6.23 0.20
C TYR A 60 -21.22 -7.54 0.98
N ALA A 61 -22.38 -8.01 1.44
CA ALA A 61 -22.55 -9.36 1.95
C ALA A 61 -23.69 -10.04 1.18
N ILE A 62 -23.52 -11.31 0.86
CA ILE A 62 -24.53 -12.11 0.19
C ILE A 62 -24.76 -13.34 1.04
N GLU A 63 -26.00 -13.53 1.51
CA GLU A 63 -26.39 -14.71 2.26
C GLU A 63 -27.15 -15.67 1.35
N CYS A 64 -26.79 -16.95 1.40
CA CYS A 64 -27.53 -18.04 0.77
C CYS A 64 -28.52 -18.63 1.77
N LEU A 65 -29.78 -18.82 1.34
CA LEU A 65 -30.87 -19.33 2.17
C LEU A 65 -31.36 -20.70 1.71
N ASP A 66 -31.64 -21.58 2.68
CA ASP A 66 -32.36 -22.84 2.43
C ASP A 66 -33.87 -22.63 2.22
N GLY A 67 -34.60 -23.70 1.89
CA GLY A 67 -36.06 -23.65 1.72
C GLY A 67 -36.86 -23.33 2.98
N ARG A 68 -36.21 -23.19 4.15
CA ARG A 68 -36.80 -22.75 5.41
C ARG A 68 -36.42 -21.31 5.77
N GLY A 69 -35.67 -20.62 4.90
CA GLY A 69 -35.20 -19.25 5.13
C GLY A 69 -34.02 -19.16 6.10
N ARG A 70 -33.27 -20.24 6.34
CA ARG A 70 -32.08 -20.22 7.19
C ARG A 70 -30.83 -19.95 6.36
N VAL A 71 -29.93 -19.13 6.87
CA VAL A 71 -28.63 -18.86 6.23
C VAL A 71 -27.78 -20.13 6.25
N THR A 72 -27.31 -20.55 5.08
CA THR A 72 -26.46 -21.74 4.92
C THR A 72 -25.00 -21.38 4.67
N ASP A 73 -24.76 -20.30 3.92
CA ASP A 73 -23.42 -19.77 3.62
C ASP A 73 -23.50 -18.26 3.39
N VAL A 74 -22.36 -17.59 3.54
CA VAL A 74 -22.20 -16.15 3.35
C VAL A 74 -21.00 -15.89 2.44
N ILE A 75 -21.12 -14.87 1.58
CA ILE A 75 -20.01 -14.27 0.84
C ILE A 75 -19.84 -12.84 1.34
N ARG A 76 -18.60 -12.41 1.54
CA ARG A 76 -18.24 -11.02 1.81
C ARG A 76 -17.41 -10.50 0.63
N MET A 77 -17.75 -9.33 0.12
CA MET A 77 -17.02 -8.69 -0.96
C MET A 77 -16.73 -7.23 -0.61
N GLN A 78 -15.51 -6.79 -0.89
CA GLN A 78 -15.11 -5.40 -0.80
C GLN A 78 -14.57 -4.94 -2.16
N THR A 79 -15.06 -3.81 -2.65
CA THR A 79 -14.60 -3.24 -3.92
C THR A 79 -14.87 -1.74 -4.01
N SER A 80 -14.08 -1.01 -4.81
CA SER A 80 -14.30 0.41 -5.05
C SER A 80 -15.01 0.65 -6.38
N ALA A 81 -15.73 1.77 -6.46
CA ALA A 81 -16.28 2.24 -7.72
C ALA A 81 -15.19 2.88 -8.59
N LEU A 82 -15.30 2.74 -9.91
CA LEU A 82 -14.34 3.33 -10.85
C LEU A 82 -14.21 4.84 -10.62
N LYS A 83 -12.96 5.31 -10.62
CA LYS A 83 -12.66 6.73 -10.58
C LYS A 83 -12.41 7.26 -11.98
N THR A 84 -13.03 8.39 -12.31
CA THR A 84 -13.05 8.96 -13.66
C THR A 84 -11.69 9.55 -14.07
N LYS A 85 -10.87 9.97 -13.11
CA LYS A 85 -9.53 10.51 -13.33
C LYS A 85 -8.56 9.69 -12.48
N LYS A 86 -7.63 9.00 -13.14
CA LYS A 86 -6.56 8.24 -12.50
C LYS A 86 -5.35 9.13 -12.23
N ASP A 87 -4.60 8.76 -11.22
CA ASP A 87 -3.31 9.37 -10.92
C ASP A 87 -2.25 8.77 -11.86
N THR A 88 -1.62 9.64 -12.66
CA THR A 88 -0.59 9.22 -13.60
C THR A 88 0.78 9.06 -12.95
N ALA A 89 1.00 9.73 -11.81
CA ALA A 89 2.23 9.66 -11.03
C ALA A 89 2.24 8.43 -10.12
N ASN A 90 1.09 8.05 -9.54
CA ASN A 90 0.94 6.82 -8.76
C ASN A 90 -0.17 5.90 -9.33
N PRO A 91 0.18 4.92 -10.18
CA PRO A 91 -0.80 4.02 -10.80
C PRO A 91 -1.64 3.19 -9.84
N VAL A 92 -1.19 2.98 -8.59
CA VAL A 92 -1.90 2.13 -7.60
C VAL A 92 -2.72 2.91 -6.58
N ARG A 93 -2.62 4.25 -6.57
CA ARG A 93 -3.35 5.12 -5.62
C ARG A 93 -4.87 4.97 -5.71
N GLN A 94 -5.38 4.66 -6.90
CA GLN A 94 -6.82 4.61 -7.20
C GLN A 94 -7.17 3.36 -7.98
N ILE A 95 -6.39 2.30 -7.77
CA ILE A 95 -6.61 1.02 -8.40
C ILE A 95 -7.85 0.37 -7.77
N VAL A 96 -8.72 -0.19 -8.59
CA VAL A 96 -9.79 -1.04 -8.05
C VAL A 96 -9.15 -2.38 -7.69
N LEU A 97 -9.22 -2.73 -6.40
CA LEU A 97 -8.91 -4.04 -5.87
C LEU A 97 -10.19 -4.62 -5.27
N THR A 98 -10.75 -5.61 -5.94
CA THR A 98 -11.89 -6.40 -5.47
C THR A 98 -11.37 -7.59 -4.67
N THR A 99 -11.90 -7.75 -3.47
CA THR A 99 -11.59 -8.88 -2.58
C THR A 99 -12.88 -9.58 -2.22
N ILE A 100 -12.92 -10.89 -2.42
CA ILE A 100 -14.09 -11.74 -2.15
C ILE A 100 -13.63 -12.82 -1.18
N VAL A 101 -14.31 -12.93 -0.05
CA VAL A 101 -14.10 -13.98 0.93
C VAL A 101 -15.35 -14.85 0.93
N ALA A 102 -15.16 -16.13 0.70
CA ALA A 102 -16.19 -17.16 0.77
C ALA A 102 -15.60 -18.39 1.46
N LYS A 103 -16.45 -19.30 1.92
CA LYS A 103 -16.02 -20.51 2.62
C LYS A 103 -15.04 -21.38 1.83
N SER A 104 -15.14 -21.36 0.51
CA SER A 104 -14.34 -22.17 -0.42
C SER A 104 -13.19 -21.42 -1.09
N GLN A 105 -13.10 -20.10 -0.93
CA GLN A 105 -12.07 -19.30 -1.58
C GLN A 105 -11.85 -17.90 -0.98
N VAL A 106 -10.64 -17.39 -1.18
CA VAL A 106 -10.35 -15.96 -1.23
C VAL A 106 -10.03 -15.60 -2.67
N ALA A 107 -10.82 -14.71 -3.28
CA ALA A 107 -10.57 -14.22 -4.63
C ALA A 107 -10.14 -12.76 -4.61
N LEU A 108 -9.07 -12.47 -5.35
CA LEU A 108 -8.52 -11.13 -5.56
C LEU A 108 -8.64 -10.79 -7.03
N ALA A 109 -9.15 -9.62 -7.36
CA ALA A 109 -9.16 -9.09 -8.72
C ALA A 109 -8.76 -7.62 -8.70
N TRP A 110 -7.90 -7.20 -9.62
CA TRP A 110 -7.36 -5.85 -9.67
C TRP A 110 -7.45 -5.27 -11.08
N GLU A 111 -7.38 -3.95 -11.20
CA GLU A 111 -7.23 -3.33 -12.52
C GLU A 111 -5.85 -3.62 -13.10
N LYS A 112 -5.79 -3.74 -14.43
CA LYS A 112 -4.52 -3.92 -15.15
C LYS A 112 -3.60 -2.72 -14.94
N ILE A 113 -2.41 -2.97 -14.39
CA ILE A 113 -1.35 -1.97 -14.33
C ILE A 113 -0.73 -1.84 -15.73
N PRO A 114 -0.66 -0.64 -16.33
CA PRO A 114 -0.11 -0.48 -17.67
C PRO A 114 1.33 -0.98 -17.77
N GLN A 115 1.60 -1.75 -18.83
CA GLN A 115 2.92 -2.33 -19.18
C GLN A 115 3.45 -3.41 -18.22
N VAL A 116 2.67 -3.78 -17.19
CA VAL A 116 2.92 -5.00 -16.42
C VAL A 116 2.43 -6.20 -17.21
N LYS A 117 3.26 -7.26 -17.23
CA LYS A 117 2.95 -8.51 -17.96
C LYS A 117 2.50 -9.64 -17.04
N LYS A 118 3.04 -9.69 -15.81
CA LYS A 118 2.82 -10.78 -14.86
C LYS A 118 2.69 -10.24 -13.45
N TYR A 119 1.94 -10.98 -12.63
CA TYR A 119 1.72 -10.70 -11.23
C TYR A 119 2.08 -11.93 -10.41
N GLU A 120 2.86 -11.74 -9.36
CA GLU A 120 3.20 -12.78 -8.37
C GLU A 120 2.35 -12.57 -7.13
N VAL A 121 1.73 -13.64 -6.65
CA VAL A 121 0.79 -13.58 -5.52
C VAL A 121 1.36 -14.35 -4.34
N TYR A 122 1.32 -13.72 -3.17
CA TYR A 122 1.81 -14.26 -1.91
C TYR A 122 0.71 -14.21 -0.85
N ARG A 123 0.72 -15.16 0.08
CA ARG A 123 -0.06 -15.15 1.32
C ARG A 123 0.89 -15.33 2.50
N ASP A 124 0.89 -14.37 3.42
CA ASP A 124 1.77 -14.35 4.59
C ASP A 124 3.25 -14.50 4.24
N GLY A 125 3.66 -13.90 3.12
CA GLY A 125 5.02 -13.99 2.56
C GLY A 125 5.33 -15.28 1.79
N ILE A 126 4.42 -16.26 1.78
CA ILE A 126 4.57 -17.51 1.04
C ILE A 126 4.06 -17.31 -0.39
N PHE A 127 4.90 -17.64 -1.38
CA PHE A 127 4.53 -17.59 -2.80
C PHE A 127 3.44 -18.62 -3.12
N LEU A 128 2.30 -18.15 -3.63
CA LEU A 128 1.19 -19.01 -4.05
C LEU A 128 1.23 -19.31 -5.56
N GLY A 129 1.69 -18.36 -6.36
CA GLY A 129 1.75 -18.53 -7.81
C GLY A 129 1.93 -17.23 -8.58
N GLN A 130 1.98 -17.36 -9.90
CA GLN A 130 2.09 -16.26 -10.84
C GLN A 130 0.98 -16.33 -11.89
N THR A 131 0.50 -15.17 -12.34
CA THR A 131 -0.56 -15.06 -13.36
C THR A 131 -0.30 -13.90 -14.33
N GLU A 132 -0.78 -14.04 -15.57
CA GLU A 132 -0.85 -12.94 -16.56
C GLU A 132 -2.22 -12.23 -16.52
N GLU A 133 -3.20 -12.86 -15.87
CA GLU A 133 -4.52 -12.31 -15.63
C GLU A 133 -4.51 -11.32 -14.47
N THR A 134 -5.54 -10.49 -14.37
CA THR A 134 -5.69 -9.52 -13.27
C THR A 134 -6.60 -10.04 -12.16
N HIS A 135 -6.57 -11.35 -11.94
CA HIS A 135 -7.26 -12.01 -10.85
C HIS A 135 -6.48 -13.24 -10.38
N PHE A 136 -6.72 -13.62 -9.12
CA PHE A 136 -6.18 -14.82 -8.50
C PHE A 136 -7.21 -15.38 -7.51
N ILE A 137 -7.34 -16.71 -7.48
CA ILE A 137 -8.25 -17.40 -6.57
C ILE A 137 -7.43 -18.35 -5.71
N ASP A 138 -7.33 -18.03 -4.42
CA ASP A 138 -6.81 -18.95 -3.42
C ASP A 138 -7.95 -19.87 -2.96
N ARG A 139 -7.74 -21.18 -3.09
CA ARG A 139 -8.69 -22.23 -2.70
C ARG A 139 -8.42 -22.76 -1.30
N GLU A 140 -7.31 -22.36 -0.68
CA GLU A 140 -7.03 -22.63 0.71
C GLU A 140 -7.47 -21.41 1.53
N VAL A 141 -8.47 -21.60 2.39
CA VAL A 141 -9.00 -20.54 3.25
C VAL A 141 -8.71 -20.90 4.70
N PRO A 142 -7.49 -20.61 5.21
CA PRO A 142 -7.19 -20.84 6.63
C PRO A 142 -8.07 -19.93 7.49
N ASP A 143 -8.58 -20.45 8.61
CA ASP A 143 -9.40 -19.66 9.53
C ASP A 143 -8.55 -18.78 10.47
N ALA A 144 -7.72 -17.94 9.86
CA ALA A 144 -6.84 -16.98 10.53
C ALA A 144 -6.75 -15.70 9.70
N PRO A 145 -6.48 -14.54 10.34
CA PRO A 145 -6.12 -13.33 9.60
C PRO A 145 -4.96 -13.62 8.65
N SER A 146 -5.06 -13.11 7.42
CA SER A 146 -4.11 -13.42 6.34
C SER A 146 -3.72 -12.14 5.61
N VAL A 147 -2.47 -12.05 5.17
CA VAL A 147 -1.97 -10.93 4.35
C VAL A 147 -1.66 -11.41 2.94
N TYR A 148 -2.44 -10.95 1.98
CA TYR A 148 -2.18 -11.21 0.57
C TYR A 148 -1.37 -10.07 -0.03
N ALA A 149 -0.34 -10.38 -0.81
CA ALA A 149 0.45 -9.41 -1.55
C ALA A 149 0.53 -9.79 -3.03
N ILE A 150 0.29 -8.81 -3.90
CA ILE A 150 0.43 -8.95 -5.36
C ILE A 150 1.60 -8.07 -5.77
N ARG A 151 2.71 -8.70 -6.18
CA ARG A 151 3.91 -8.03 -6.68
C ARG A 151 3.90 -8.02 -8.19
N SER A 152 4.30 -6.90 -8.78
CA SER A 152 4.57 -6.82 -10.21
C SER A 152 5.61 -5.76 -10.54
N GLU A 153 6.16 -5.83 -11.75
CA GLU A 153 7.20 -4.93 -12.22
C GLU A 153 6.96 -4.52 -13.67
N ARG A 154 7.50 -3.35 -14.05
CA ARG A 154 7.60 -2.92 -15.45
C ARG A 154 8.90 -2.14 -15.67
N PRO A 155 9.40 -2.04 -16.92
CA PRO A 155 10.52 -1.16 -17.23
C PRO A 155 10.21 0.29 -16.82
N ALA A 156 11.19 0.98 -16.22
CA ALA A 156 11.04 2.37 -15.86
C ALA A 156 10.75 3.22 -17.10
N ARG A 157 9.91 4.24 -16.92
CA ARG A 157 9.58 5.17 -18.00
C ARG A 157 10.76 6.12 -18.24
N GLU A 158 11.13 6.35 -19.49
CA GLU A 158 11.93 7.54 -19.83
C GLU A 158 11.10 8.78 -19.44
N SER A 159 11.64 9.67 -18.61
CA SER A 159 10.90 10.83 -18.12
C SER A 159 10.59 11.79 -19.29
N GLY A 160 9.30 11.88 -19.64
CA GLY A 160 8.80 12.72 -20.72
C GLY A 160 8.47 14.17 -20.31
N GLU A 161 8.69 14.58 -19.07
CA GLU A 161 8.49 15.97 -18.62
C GLU A 161 9.71 16.53 -17.88
N PRO A 162 10.14 17.77 -18.19
CA PRO A 162 11.28 18.40 -17.55
C PRO A 162 10.88 18.91 -16.16
N LEU A 163 11.16 18.11 -15.11
CA LEU A 163 11.06 18.56 -13.72
C LEU A 163 12.44 19.00 -13.21
N SER A 164 12.50 20.26 -12.81
CA SER A 164 13.53 20.96 -12.02
C SER A 164 14.98 20.46 -12.13
N MET A 165 15.80 21.23 -12.87
CA MET A 165 17.26 21.25 -12.71
C MET A 165 17.57 21.47 -11.22
N PRO A 166 18.19 20.49 -10.51
CA PRO A 166 19.55 20.01 -10.78
C PRO A 166 19.72 18.47 -10.81
N LYS A 167 18.66 17.66 -11.02
CA LYS A 167 18.83 16.19 -11.13
C LYS A 167 19.57 15.75 -12.42
N ALA A 168 19.54 16.55 -13.48
CA ALA A 168 20.15 16.22 -14.79
C ALA A 168 21.67 16.52 -14.91
N VAL A 169 22.30 17.16 -13.92
CA VAL A 169 23.71 17.58 -14.03
C VAL A 169 24.67 16.67 -13.25
N LEU A 170 24.19 15.90 -12.26
CA LEU A 170 25.05 15.03 -11.46
C LEU A 170 25.35 13.66 -12.11
N GLY A 171 24.44 13.08 -12.92
CA GLY A 171 24.70 11.76 -13.51
C GLY A 171 25.80 11.77 -14.57
N LYS A 172 26.05 12.92 -15.21
CA LYS A 172 27.23 13.13 -16.08
C LYS A 172 28.57 13.02 -15.36
N VAL A 173 28.64 13.25 -14.05
CA VAL A 173 29.90 13.17 -13.30
C VAL A 173 30.12 11.79 -12.69
N ALA A 174 29.05 11.05 -12.39
CA ALA A 174 29.12 9.68 -11.88
C ALA A 174 29.49 8.65 -12.96
N GLY A 175 29.02 8.84 -14.20
CA GLY A 175 29.29 7.94 -15.32
C GLY A 175 30.72 7.97 -15.88
N LEU A 176 31.59 8.85 -15.39
CA LEU A 176 32.95 9.02 -15.91
C LEU A 176 34.04 8.22 -15.17
N PHE A 177 33.71 7.54 -14.07
CA PHE A 177 34.73 6.92 -13.20
C PHE A 177 34.49 5.45 -12.82
N ASN A 178 33.53 4.76 -13.41
CA ASN A 178 33.32 3.33 -13.13
C ASN A 178 33.29 2.49 -14.43
N PRO A 179 34.43 1.91 -14.86
CA PRO A 179 34.50 1.15 -16.11
C PRO A 179 33.86 -0.24 -16.04
N GLU A 180 33.25 -0.63 -14.92
CA GLU A 180 32.51 -1.89 -14.76
C GLU A 180 30.97 -1.73 -14.82
N SER A 181 30.40 -0.53 -14.90
CA SER A 181 28.94 -0.35 -14.98
C SER A 181 28.38 -0.33 -16.41
N SER A 182 29.01 -1.07 -17.33
CA SER A 182 28.53 -1.23 -18.70
C SER A 182 27.57 -2.43 -18.82
N THR A 183 26.47 -2.37 -18.09
CA THR A 183 25.19 -2.90 -18.55
C THR A 183 24.17 -1.85 -18.17
N LYS A 184 23.35 -1.40 -19.12
CA LYS A 184 22.06 -0.80 -18.79
C LYS A 184 21.33 -1.84 -17.94
N GLU A 185 21.44 -1.76 -16.62
CA GLU A 185 20.53 -2.49 -15.77
C GLU A 185 19.13 -1.98 -16.14
N ASP A 186 18.23 -2.91 -16.45
CA ASP A 186 16.84 -2.59 -16.70
C ASP A 186 16.27 -2.05 -15.38
N VAL A 187 16.35 -0.74 -15.20
CA VAL A 187 15.77 -0.05 -14.04
C VAL A 187 14.25 -0.31 -14.12
N THR A 188 13.71 -1.03 -13.13
CA THR A 188 12.29 -1.43 -13.09
C THR A 188 11.53 -0.64 -12.02
N GLU A 189 10.33 -0.19 -12.35
CA GLU A 189 9.34 0.21 -11.36
C GLU A 189 8.68 -1.03 -10.77
N GLU A 190 8.40 -1.01 -9.48
CA GLU A 190 7.70 -2.10 -8.80
C GLU A 190 6.35 -1.63 -8.26
N PHE A 191 5.40 -2.57 -8.19
CA PHE A 191 4.06 -2.34 -7.68
C PHE A 191 3.71 -3.43 -6.68
N TRP A 192 3.21 -3.00 -5.52
CA TRP A 192 2.74 -3.86 -4.45
C TRP A 192 1.28 -3.53 -4.14
N LEU A 193 0.38 -4.51 -4.29
CA LEU A 193 -0.99 -4.42 -3.79
C LEU A 193 -1.13 -5.40 -2.63
N THR A 194 -1.35 -4.89 -1.44
CA THR A 194 -1.41 -5.68 -0.21
C THR A 194 -2.82 -5.60 0.38
N LYS A 195 -3.40 -6.77 0.66
CA LYS A 195 -4.70 -6.91 1.29
C LYS A 195 -4.60 -7.67 2.60
N MET A 196 -4.87 -7.00 3.70
CA MET A 196 -5.02 -7.63 5.00
C MET A 196 -6.46 -8.08 5.18
N ILE A 197 -6.68 -9.39 5.34
CA ILE A 197 -8.01 -9.99 5.45
C ILE A 197 -8.19 -10.51 6.88
N GLY A 198 -9.32 -10.18 7.50
CA GLY A 198 -9.72 -10.67 8.82
C GLY A 198 -9.94 -12.18 8.86
N ARG A 199 -10.30 -12.71 10.04
CA ARG A 199 -10.57 -14.14 10.20
C ARG A 199 -11.83 -14.54 9.42
N PRO A 200 -11.78 -15.51 8.50
CA PRO A 200 -12.93 -15.93 7.70
C PRO A 200 -14.17 -16.30 8.53
N SER A 201 -14.03 -17.02 9.64
CA SER A 201 -15.18 -17.39 10.49
C SER A 201 -15.90 -16.20 11.13
N GLU A 202 -15.22 -15.07 11.34
CA GLU A 202 -15.82 -13.83 11.83
C GLU A 202 -16.46 -13.03 10.68
N MET A 203 -15.80 -13.02 9.52
CA MET A 203 -16.30 -12.30 8.34
C MET A 203 -17.55 -12.94 7.74
N LEU A 204 -17.61 -14.27 7.73
CA LEU A 204 -18.66 -15.06 7.07
C LEU A 204 -19.86 -15.39 7.99
N MET A 205 -20.00 -14.67 9.11
CA MET A 205 -21.21 -14.75 9.93
C MET A 205 -22.42 -14.14 9.21
N PRO A 206 -23.65 -14.62 9.47
CA PRO A 206 -24.87 -13.93 9.04
C PRO A 206 -24.86 -12.47 9.50
N VAL A 207 -25.38 -11.57 8.66
CA VAL A 207 -25.35 -10.11 8.90
C VAL A 207 -26.12 -9.73 10.17
N GLU A 208 -27.19 -10.47 10.51
CA GLU A 208 -27.97 -10.27 11.74
C GLU A 208 -27.19 -10.65 13.02
N GLU A 209 -26.26 -11.61 12.90
CA GLU A 209 -25.39 -12.07 13.98
C GLU A 209 -24.14 -11.19 14.13
N TRP A 210 -23.73 -10.54 13.04
CA TRP A 210 -22.58 -9.64 13.04
C TRP A 210 -22.78 -8.48 14.03
N ARG A 211 -21.68 -8.09 14.66
CA ARG A 211 -21.60 -6.97 15.59
C ARG A 211 -20.51 -6.04 15.11
N GLU A 212 -20.80 -4.74 15.12
CA GLU A 212 -19.81 -3.74 14.78
C GLU A 212 -18.65 -3.81 15.78
N PRO A 213 -17.40 -3.85 15.30
CA PRO A 213 -16.25 -3.87 16.19
C PRO A 213 -16.20 -2.58 17.02
N GLU A 214 -15.56 -2.65 18.19
CA GLU A 214 -15.30 -1.45 18.98
C GLU A 214 -14.54 -0.42 18.14
N PRO A 215 -15.00 0.84 18.11
CA PRO A 215 -14.39 1.85 17.26
C PRO A 215 -12.96 2.14 17.73
N VAL A 216 -12.05 2.25 16.77
CA VAL A 216 -10.68 2.70 17.01
C VAL A 216 -10.72 4.13 17.54
N SER A 217 -10.20 4.30 18.76
CA SER A 217 -10.14 5.60 19.43
C SER A 217 -8.97 6.44 18.94
N GLN A 218 -7.88 5.80 18.50
CA GLN A 218 -6.68 6.44 18.03
C GLN A 218 -5.96 5.57 17.00
N TRP A 219 -5.52 6.21 15.93
CA TRP A 219 -4.54 5.64 15.00
C TRP A 219 -3.19 6.33 15.20
N LYS A 220 -2.12 5.55 15.16
CA LYS A 220 -0.77 6.05 14.94
C LYS A 220 -0.22 5.51 13.64
N PHE A 221 0.55 6.34 12.97
CA PHE A 221 1.27 6.02 11.75
C PHE A 221 2.71 6.46 11.91
N ARG A 222 3.64 5.61 11.46
CA ARG A 222 5.07 5.93 11.43
C ARG A 222 5.65 5.57 10.07
N TYR A 223 6.29 6.53 9.43
CA TYR A 223 7.15 6.32 8.26
C TYR A 223 8.58 6.62 8.66
N THR A 224 9.48 5.65 8.56
CA THR A 224 10.91 5.86 8.76
C THR A 224 11.70 5.48 7.51
N THR A 225 12.73 6.27 7.19
CA THR A 225 13.79 5.87 6.26
C THR A 225 15.09 5.64 7.01
N PHE A 226 15.90 4.66 6.61
CA PHE A 226 17.18 4.36 7.29
C PHE A 226 18.19 3.70 6.35
N LEU A 227 19.47 3.71 6.72
CA LEU A 227 20.56 2.99 6.05
C LEU A 227 20.94 1.79 6.92
N ALA A 228 20.88 0.56 6.41
CA ALA A 228 21.10 -0.61 7.27
C ALA A 228 22.57 -0.76 7.71
N GLU A 229 23.49 -0.28 6.89
CA GLU A 229 24.92 -0.36 7.14
C GLU A 229 25.37 0.60 8.25
N ASP A 230 26.56 0.36 8.80
CA ASP A 230 27.21 1.24 9.76
C ASP A 230 27.83 2.47 9.09
N LYS A 231 28.41 2.27 7.90
CA LYS A 231 29.13 3.27 7.12
C LYS A 231 28.84 3.09 5.64
N ILE A 232 28.51 4.21 4.98
CA ILE A 232 28.35 4.27 3.53
C ILE A 232 29.57 4.95 2.91
N LYS A 233 30.11 4.38 1.83
CA LYS A 233 31.18 5.02 1.06
C LYS A 233 30.61 6.13 0.19
N ASN A 234 31.31 7.27 0.13
CA ASN A 234 30.97 8.32 -0.82
C ASN A 234 31.30 7.84 -2.25
N PRO A 235 30.33 7.82 -3.18
CA PRO A 235 30.58 7.47 -4.58
C PRO A 235 31.61 8.41 -5.23
N ASN A 236 31.67 9.68 -4.80
CA ASN A 236 32.69 10.62 -5.24
C ASN A 236 34.02 10.33 -4.50
N VAL A 237 34.85 9.48 -5.10
CA VAL A 237 36.18 9.13 -4.58
C VAL A 237 37.17 10.30 -4.53
N MET A 238 36.88 11.45 -5.14
CA MET A 238 37.70 12.66 -5.03
C MET A 238 37.26 13.54 -3.85
N SER A 239 36.11 13.27 -3.25
CA SER A 239 35.60 14.00 -2.09
C SER A 239 36.51 13.84 -0.88
N PRO A 240 36.73 14.91 -0.10
CA PRO A 240 37.41 14.79 1.20
C PRO A 240 36.56 14.03 2.23
N ASN A 241 35.24 13.96 2.03
CA ASN A 241 34.28 13.20 2.81
C ASN A 241 34.18 11.79 2.21
N ARG A 242 34.94 10.84 2.77
CA ARG A 242 35.15 9.48 2.23
C ARG A 242 34.02 8.52 2.58
N THR A 243 33.49 8.62 3.79
CA THR A 243 32.37 7.81 4.25
C THR A 243 31.37 8.65 5.04
N PHE A 244 30.14 8.16 5.15
CA PHE A 244 29.06 8.71 5.95
C PHE A 244 28.55 7.68 6.94
N ASP A 245 28.01 8.12 8.07
CA ASP A 245 27.28 7.25 8.99
C ASP A 245 26.03 6.66 8.32
N GLY A 246 25.86 5.34 8.45
CA GLY A 246 24.56 4.69 8.32
C GLY A 246 23.86 4.56 9.67
N ASP A 247 22.80 3.75 9.74
CA ASP A 247 21.97 3.60 10.94
C ASP A 247 22.20 2.27 11.68
N ASP A 248 23.03 1.37 11.13
CA ASP A 248 23.42 0.07 11.70
C ASP A 248 22.24 -0.70 12.32
N ARG A 249 21.19 -0.90 11.53
CA ARG A 249 19.95 -1.51 12.01
C ARG A 249 19.16 -2.23 10.92
N THR A 250 18.20 -3.01 11.37
CA THR A 250 17.17 -3.63 10.53
C THR A 250 15.81 -2.96 10.75
N PHE A 251 14.81 -3.42 10.01
CA PHE A 251 13.41 -3.00 10.19
C PHE A 251 12.95 -3.14 11.64
N ASP A 252 12.54 -2.02 12.24
CA ASP A 252 12.09 -1.95 13.62
C ASP A 252 11.35 -0.63 13.81
N PRO A 253 10.04 -0.66 14.13
CA PRO A 253 9.25 0.55 14.31
C PRO A 253 9.82 1.46 15.40
N GLU A 254 10.51 0.92 16.41
CA GLU A 254 11.07 1.69 17.53
C GLU A 254 12.56 2.00 17.37
N GLY A 255 13.12 1.78 16.17
CA GLY A 255 14.52 2.08 15.87
C GLY A 255 14.84 3.55 16.14
N LYS A 256 15.98 3.80 16.80
CA LYS A 256 16.36 5.15 17.24
C LYS A 256 17.21 5.93 16.23
N SER A 257 17.89 5.23 15.33
CA SER A 257 18.66 5.84 14.24
C SER A 257 17.89 5.74 12.93
N PHE A 258 17.85 6.85 12.19
CA PHE A 258 17.13 6.97 10.93
C PHE A 258 17.62 8.16 10.12
N ARG A 259 17.31 8.15 8.82
CA ARG A 259 17.52 9.29 7.91
C ARG A 259 16.39 10.31 8.05
N THR A 260 15.14 9.87 7.94
CA THR A 260 13.97 10.70 8.20
C THR A 260 12.87 9.91 8.91
N ARG A 261 12.03 10.60 9.67
CA ARG A 261 10.87 10.02 10.35
C ARG A 261 9.68 10.97 10.32
N ALA A 262 8.51 10.44 9.99
CA ALA A 262 7.21 11.05 10.28
C ALA A 262 6.46 10.19 11.29
N ASP A 263 5.90 10.85 12.30
CA ASP A 263 4.89 10.26 13.18
C ASP A 263 3.60 11.05 13.01
N VAL A 264 2.49 10.34 12.84
CA VAL A 264 1.15 10.93 12.78
C VAL A 264 0.29 10.22 13.82
N THR A 265 -0.48 10.99 14.57
CA THR A 265 -1.50 10.50 15.50
C THR A 265 -2.83 11.14 15.13
N LEU A 266 -3.80 10.30 14.81
CA LEU A 266 -5.19 10.68 14.56
C LEU A 266 -6.03 10.21 15.75
N SER A 267 -6.61 11.15 16.49
CA SER A 267 -7.47 10.85 17.64
C SER A 267 -8.94 10.99 17.26
N TYR A 268 -9.71 9.90 17.34
CA TYR A 268 -11.17 9.93 17.21
C TYR A 268 -11.89 10.24 18.52
N ALA A 269 -11.18 10.16 19.66
CA ALA A 269 -11.73 10.47 20.97
C ALA A 269 -11.95 11.98 21.18
N ASP A 270 -11.20 12.81 20.46
CA ASP A 270 -11.21 14.26 20.66
C ASP A 270 -12.14 15.00 19.67
N SER A 271 -12.75 16.08 20.14
CA SER A 271 -13.57 16.97 19.31
C SER A 271 -12.75 17.52 18.12
N ARG A 272 -13.31 17.38 16.90
CA ARG A 272 -12.69 17.73 15.60
C ARG A 272 -11.61 16.77 15.10
N CYS A 273 -11.43 15.62 15.75
CA CYS A 273 -10.52 14.55 15.34
C CYS A 273 -9.12 15.05 14.92
N PRO A 274 -8.36 15.67 15.84
CA PRO A 274 -7.12 16.36 15.49
C PRO A 274 -6.09 15.39 14.90
N LEU A 275 -5.44 15.86 13.83
CA LEU A 275 -4.26 15.24 13.25
C LEU A 275 -3.01 15.89 13.86
N ILE A 276 -2.33 15.17 14.73
CA ILE A 276 -1.07 15.61 15.35
C ILE A 276 0.07 14.91 14.62
N PHE A 277 1.12 15.64 14.25
CA PHE A 277 2.26 15.04 13.56
C PHE A 277 3.59 15.66 13.94
N THR A 278 4.65 14.87 13.80
CA THR A 278 6.04 15.31 13.90
C THR A 278 6.83 14.84 12.69
N LYS A 279 7.84 15.61 12.32
CA LYS A 279 8.77 15.31 11.22
C LYS A 279 10.19 15.54 11.71
N GLU A 280 11.09 14.60 11.46
CA GLU A 280 12.49 14.72 11.83
C GLU A 280 13.41 14.26 10.69
N ALA A 281 14.52 14.98 10.51
CA ALA A 281 15.68 14.52 9.77
C ALA A 281 16.80 14.17 10.75
N GLY A 282 17.35 12.97 10.60
CA GLY A 282 18.47 12.47 11.38
C GLY A 282 19.75 13.23 11.09
N LYS A 283 20.73 13.06 11.99
CA LYS A 283 22.05 13.68 11.84
C LYS A 283 22.84 12.94 10.75
N THR A 284 23.41 13.67 9.82
CA THR A 284 24.40 13.16 8.86
C THR A 284 25.79 13.49 9.38
N VAL A 285 26.69 12.51 9.44
CA VAL A 285 28.09 12.69 9.83
C VAL A 285 28.98 12.11 8.73
N SER A 286 30.07 12.82 8.41
CA SER A 286 31.04 12.40 7.41
C SER A 286 32.44 12.21 7.98
N TYR A 287 33.22 11.33 7.36
CA TYR A 287 34.56 10.97 7.80
C TYR A 287 35.58 11.12 6.67
N GLY A 288 36.80 11.52 7.04
CA GLY A 288 37.92 11.66 6.11
C GLY A 288 38.66 10.35 5.86
N ILE A 289 39.73 10.43 5.06
CA ILE A 289 40.57 9.28 4.71
C ILE A 289 41.26 8.61 5.91
N SER A 290 41.47 9.38 6.99
CA SER A 290 42.03 8.89 8.25
C SER A 290 41.00 8.24 9.17
N GLY A 291 39.71 8.20 8.76
CA GLY A 291 38.61 7.72 9.59
C GLY A 291 38.15 8.70 10.68
N LYS A 292 38.70 9.92 10.73
CA LYS A 292 38.25 10.97 11.66
C LYS A 292 37.02 11.68 11.12
N GLU A 293 36.11 12.03 12.04
CA GLU A 293 34.95 12.87 11.75
C GLU A 293 35.42 14.22 11.17
N ARG A 294 34.71 14.67 10.13
CA ARG A 294 35.00 15.92 9.44
C ARG A 294 33.90 16.94 9.64
N GLU A 295 32.68 16.55 9.33
CA GLU A 295 31.52 17.43 9.26
C GLU A 295 30.28 16.69 9.73
N GLU A 296 29.40 17.41 10.41
CA GLU A 296 28.05 16.96 10.78
C GLU A 296 27.00 18.00 10.35
N GLY A 297 25.80 17.53 10.03
CA GLY A 297 24.71 18.38 9.58
C GLY A 297 23.35 17.70 9.70
N ARG A 298 22.29 18.50 9.68
CA ARG A 298 20.91 18.01 9.57
C ARG A 298 20.27 18.60 8.32
N ALA A 299 19.53 17.77 7.60
CA ALA A 299 18.85 18.19 6.39
C ALA A 299 17.70 19.15 6.70
N SER A 300 17.38 20.03 5.75
CA SER A 300 16.15 20.81 5.81
C SER A 300 14.93 19.88 5.68
N ILE A 301 13.86 20.22 6.39
CA ILE A 301 12.57 19.50 6.37
C ILE A 301 11.43 20.37 5.84
N GLU A 302 11.77 21.41 5.07
CA GLU A 302 10.81 22.33 4.46
C GLU A 302 9.91 21.62 3.43
N ASP A 303 10.49 20.79 2.56
CA ASP A 303 9.79 20.00 1.53
C ASP A 303 9.30 18.63 2.04
N PHE A 304 9.27 18.45 3.37
CA PHE A 304 8.63 17.31 4.02
C PHE A 304 7.33 17.82 4.61
N THR A 305 6.17 17.55 4.03
CA THR A 305 4.88 18.10 4.45
C THR A 305 3.89 17.00 4.86
N ILE A 306 3.00 17.32 5.79
CA ILE A 306 1.88 16.47 6.21
C ILE A 306 0.65 17.37 6.28
N GLN A 307 -0.40 16.99 5.55
CA GLN A 307 -1.63 17.76 5.45
C GLN A 307 -2.85 16.86 5.71
N PRO A 308 -3.83 17.31 6.50
CA PRO A 308 -5.06 16.54 6.70
C PRO A 308 -5.83 16.39 5.39
N LEU A 309 -6.38 15.20 5.17
CA LEU A 309 -7.29 14.89 4.09
C LEU A 309 -8.68 14.68 4.71
N GLU A 310 -9.55 15.69 4.59
CA GLU A 310 -10.94 15.56 5.00
C GLU A 310 -11.75 14.88 3.88
N HIS A 311 -12.37 13.74 4.20
CA HIS A 311 -13.33 13.09 3.33
C HIS A 311 -14.67 13.03 4.04
N ASP A 312 -15.65 13.74 3.48
CA ASP A 312 -17.10 13.74 3.79
C ASP A 312 -17.55 13.78 5.28
N GLY A 313 -16.64 14.04 6.21
CA GLY A 313 -16.86 14.05 7.66
C GLY A 313 -16.87 12.67 8.32
N ARG A 314 -16.68 11.57 7.58
CA ARG A 314 -16.68 10.19 8.12
C ARG A 314 -15.35 9.46 7.94
N GLU A 315 -14.53 9.89 6.99
CA GLU A 315 -13.21 9.33 6.73
C GLU A 315 -12.14 10.41 6.97
N PHE A 316 -11.18 10.08 7.82
CA PHE A 316 -10.07 10.98 8.15
C PHE A 316 -8.79 10.40 7.58
N GLY A 317 -8.04 11.25 6.89
CA GLY A 317 -6.80 10.85 6.26
C GLY A 317 -5.75 11.93 6.34
N PHE A 318 -4.62 11.67 5.71
CA PHE A 318 -3.60 12.68 5.47
C PHE A 318 -2.85 12.39 4.18
N VAL A 319 -2.27 13.44 3.63
CA VAL A 319 -1.26 13.37 2.58
C VAL A 319 0.08 13.73 3.21
N LEU A 320 1.09 12.93 2.92
CA LEU A 320 2.47 13.16 3.29
C LEU A 320 3.28 13.23 2.01
N GLU A 321 3.97 14.36 1.80
CA GLU A 321 4.93 14.53 0.71
C GLU A 321 6.32 14.73 1.32
N HIS A 322 7.34 14.08 0.77
CA HIS A 322 8.68 14.15 1.31
C HIS A 322 9.70 14.30 0.19
N SER A 323 10.54 15.33 0.29
CA SER A 323 11.81 15.48 -0.41
C SER A 323 12.84 16.01 0.58
N VAL A 324 13.79 15.17 0.98
CA VAL A 324 14.85 15.57 1.92
C VAL A 324 16.21 15.15 1.38
N GLY A 325 17.07 16.15 1.15
CA GLY A 325 18.42 15.99 0.61
C GLY A 325 19.50 15.71 1.65
N ASN A 326 20.72 15.45 1.17
CA ASN A 326 21.89 15.32 2.03
C ASN A 326 22.48 16.71 2.37
N PRO A 327 22.66 17.07 3.66
CA PRO A 327 23.13 18.40 4.05
C PRO A 327 24.64 18.62 3.85
N LEU A 328 25.42 17.57 3.67
CA LEU A 328 26.89 17.62 3.63
C LEU A 328 27.47 17.41 2.23
N THR A 329 26.70 16.89 1.29
CA THR A 329 27.18 16.66 -0.07
C THR A 329 26.05 16.74 -1.09
N PRO A 330 26.30 17.24 -2.31
CA PRO A 330 25.32 17.16 -3.38
C PRO A 330 24.96 15.71 -3.69
N ALA A 331 23.73 15.34 -3.36
CA ALA A 331 23.14 14.04 -3.67
C ALA A 331 21.65 14.27 -3.99
N PRO A 332 21.02 13.36 -4.75
CA PRO A 332 19.57 13.35 -4.89
C PRO A 332 18.88 13.31 -3.52
N SER A 333 17.72 13.97 -3.42
CA SER A 333 16.83 13.83 -2.26
C SER A 333 16.29 12.41 -2.17
N ILE A 334 15.90 12.03 -0.95
CA ILE A 334 15.00 10.90 -0.72
C ILE A 334 13.58 11.42 -0.97
N ASP A 335 12.93 10.90 -1.99
CA ASP A 335 11.57 11.26 -2.38
C ASP A 335 10.57 10.16 -2.02
N TYR A 336 9.49 10.53 -1.34
CA TYR A 336 8.34 9.67 -1.14
C TYR A 336 7.04 10.42 -0.91
N ASP A 337 5.95 9.72 -1.17
CA ASP A 337 4.58 10.20 -1.02
C ASP A 337 3.73 9.13 -0.34
N VAL A 338 2.81 9.57 0.53
CA VAL A 338 1.80 8.73 1.14
C VAL A 338 0.45 9.42 1.18
N HIS A 339 -0.59 8.67 0.82
CA HIS A 339 -1.99 9.01 1.07
C HIS A 339 -2.58 7.94 1.98
N ALA A 340 -3.03 8.35 3.17
CA ALA A 340 -3.64 7.46 4.15
C ALA A 340 -5.10 7.81 4.36
N VAL A 341 -5.97 6.80 4.40
CA VAL A 341 -7.36 6.87 4.87
C VAL A 341 -7.49 5.86 5.99
N LEU A 342 -7.66 6.37 7.22
CA LEU A 342 -7.76 5.56 8.43
C LEU A 342 -9.19 5.69 8.93
N ARG A 343 -9.89 4.58 9.18
CA ARG A 343 -11.32 4.61 9.50
C ARG A 343 -11.56 4.27 10.97
N ARG A 344 -12.61 4.86 11.53
CA ARG A 344 -13.02 4.64 12.92
C ARG A 344 -13.41 3.20 13.21
N HIS A 345 -13.95 2.49 12.23
CA HIS A 345 -14.36 1.08 12.38
C HIS A 345 -13.21 0.07 12.19
N GLY A 346 -11.95 0.53 12.21
CA GLY A 346 -10.78 -0.35 12.20
C GLY A 346 -10.12 -0.60 10.86
N THR A 347 -10.82 -0.35 9.74
CA THR A 347 -10.20 -0.54 8.41
C THR A 347 -9.34 0.64 7.97
N PHE A 348 -8.47 0.40 7.01
CA PHE A 348 -7.64 1.44 6.41
C PHE A 348 -7.35 1.18 4.93
N GLU A 349 -6.94 2.23 4.23
CA GLU A 349 -6.28 2.17 2.94
C GLU A 349 -5.14 3.19 2.95
N VAL A 350 -3.91 2.72 2.72
CA VAL A 350 -2.72 3.56 2.62
C VAL A 350 -2.02 3.26 1.32
N THR A 351 -1.76 4.30 0.54
CA THR A 351 -1.09 4.21 -0.75
C THR A 351 0.12 5.12 -0.76
N GLY A 352 1.14 4.76 -1.52
CA GLY A 352 2.32 5.60 -1.62
C GLY A 352 3.22 5.21 -2.78
N TYR A 353 4.28 5.98 -2.92
CA TYR A 353 5.44 5.60 -3.72
C TYR A 353 6.70 6.20 -3.11
N HIS A 354 7.85 5.61 -3.43
CA HIS A 354 9.13 6.12 -2.97
C HIS A 354 10.28 5.72 -3.91
N ASP A 355 11.41 6.40 -3.78
CA ASP A 355 12.68 6.01 -4.40
C ASP A 355 13.14 4.61 -3.97
N GLN A 356 13.96 3.93 -4.77
CA GLN A 356 14.44 2.57 -4.43
C GLN A 356 15.54 2.53 -3.36
N ALA A 357 15.95 3.69 -2.84
CA ALA A 357 16.91 3.82 -1.77
C ALA A 357 16.56 5.04 -0.89
N PRO A 358 16.78 4.98 0.43
CA PRO A 358 17.42 3.91 1.19
C PRO A 358 16.38 2.85 1.62
N HIS A 359 16.45 2.32 2.85
CA HIS A 359 15.37 1.50 3.39
C HIS A 359 14.14 2.34 3.71
N HIS A 360 12.95 1.82 3.42
CA HIS A 360 11.68 2.44 3.77
C HIS A 360 10.86 1.48 4.63
N GLU A 361 10.30 1.98 5.72
CA GLU A 361 9.41 1.20 6.59
C GLU A 361 8.23 2.03 7.07
N VAL A 362 7.05 1.43 7.01
CA VAL A 362 5.78 2.08 7.35
C VAL A 362 4.96 1.17 8.25
N TYR A 363 4.49 1.74 9.35
CA TYR A 363 3.74 1.03 10.39
C TYR A 363 2.46 1.77 10.76
N LEU A 364 1.47 1.00 11.17
CA LEU A 364 0.24 1.48 11.82
C LEU A 364 0.11 0.87 13.21
N ASP A 365 -0.58 1.58 14.10
CA ASP A 365 -1.01 1.11 15.41
C ASP A 365 -2.44 1.60 15.65
N LYS A 366 -3.35 0.69 15.98
CA LYS A 366 -4.77 0.96 16.28
C LYS A 366 -5.12 0.80 17.76
N GLY A 367 -4.11 0.69 18.64
CA GLY A 367 -4.23 0.49 20.09
C GLY A 367 -3.57 -0.80 20.59
N ASP A 368 -3.28 -1.74 19.68
CA ASP A 368 -2.76 -3.08 20.01
C ASP A 368 -1.27 -3.25 19.69
N GLY A 369 -0.59 -2.16 19.31
CA GLY A 369 0.82 -2.14 18.94
C GLY A 369 1.07 -2.01 17.44
N TRP A 370 2.34 -1.80 17.08
CA TRP A 370 2.75 -1.56 15.70
C TRP A 370 2.67 -2.82 14.85
N PHE A 371 2.04 -2.69 13.67
CA PHE A 371 2.10 -3.69 12.60
C PHE A 371 2.61 -3.04 11.30
N PRO A 372 3.43 -3.77 10.52
CA PRO A 372 3.97 -3.24 9.28
C PRO A 372 2.91 -3.22 8.18
N ILE A 373 2.86 -2.13 7.41
CA ILE A 373 2.02 -2.03 6.21
C ILE A 373 2.83 -1.93 4.91
N HIS A 374 4.10 -1.52 5.02
CA HIS A 374 5.04 -1.49 3.90
C HIS A 374 6.48 -1.55 4.42
N ARG A 375 7.32 -2.35 3.78
CA ARG A 375 8.77 -2.43 4.03
C ARG A 375 9.48 -2.64 2.70
N ALA A 376 10.51 -1.85 2.45
CA ALA A 376 11.31 -1.95 1.24
C ALA A 376 12.80 -1.97 1.58
N GLU A 377 13.49 -2.98 1.05
CA GLU A 377 14.94 -3.07 1.08
C GLU A 377 15.56 -2.06 0.09
N SER A 378 16.68 -1.44 0.48
CA SER A 378 17.41 -0.51 -0.35
C SER A 378 18.04 -1.28 -1.50
N LYS A 379 17.80 -0.86 -2.74
CA LYS A 379 18.52 -1.41 -3.89
C LYS A 379 19.91 -0.80 -4.08
N GLY A 380 20.28 0.14 -3.23
CA GLY A 380 21.56 0.83 -3.26
C GLY A 380 21.45 2.25 -3.84
N LEU A 381 22.32 3.13 -3.36
CA LEU A 381 22.26 4.57 -3.64
C LEU A 381 22.52 4.94 -5.11
N ALA A 382 23.05 4.02 -5.92
CA ALA A 382 23.21 4.21 -7.37
C ALA A 382 21.87 4.36 -8.09
N HIS A 383 20.79 3.77 -7.53
CA HIS A 383 19.43 3.85 -8.07
C HIS A 383 18.74 5.19 -7.81
N MET A 384 19.41 6.16 -7.17
CA MET A 384 18.90 7.54 -7.05
C MET A 384 19.28 8.41 -8.27
N SER A 385 19.83 7.86 -9.36
CA SER A 385 20.36 8.63 -10.51
C SER A 385 19.61 8.41 -11.83
N GLU A 386 19.41 9.52 -12.57
CA GLU A 386 18.91 9.76 -13.95
C GLU A 386 17.67 9.01 -14.49
N VAL A 387 17.33 7.81 -14.03
CA VAL A 387 16.11 7.07 -14.40
C VAL A 387 15.23 6.92 -13.16
N ILE A 388 14.02 7.45 -13.23
CA ILE A 388 13.06 7.36 -12.13
C ILE A 388 12.42 5.97 -12.16
N ALA A 389 12.86 5.09 -11.27
CA ALA A 389 12.08 3.91 -10.90
C ALA A 389 11.56 4.08 -9.48
N TYR A 390 10.25 4.21 -9.33
CA TYR A 390 9.62 4.18 -8.03
C TYR A 390 9.19 2.77 -7.65
N GLN A 391 9.14 2.52 -6.34
CA GLN A 391 8.30 1.47 -5.80
C GLN A 391 6.97 2.07 -5.40
N HIS A 392 5.90 1.61 -6.05
CA HIS A 392 4.53 2.00 -5.77
C HIS A 392 3.86 0.94 -4.89
N TRP A 393 3.04 1.36 -3.94
CA TRP A 393 2.36 0.43 -3.04
C TRP A 393 0.96 0.91 -2.64
N ASN A 394 0.06 -0.05 -2.44
CA ASN A 394 -1.28 0.14 -1.88
C ASN A 394 -1.51 -0.98 -0.86
N THR A 395 -1.70 -0.62 0.41
CA THR A 395 -2.04 -1.56 1.49
C THR A 395 -3.40 -1.19 2.06
N SER A 396 -4.33 -2.13 2.06
CA SER A 396 -5.68 -1.93 2.63
C SER A 396 -6.14 -3.13 3.45
N SER A 397 -7.11 -2.92 4.34
CA SER A 397 -7.71 -4.01 5.12
C SER A 397 -9.16 -4.32 4.72
N PHE A 398 -9.57 -5.55 5.01
CA PHE A 398 -10.93 -6.07 4.92
C PHE A 398 -11.17 -7.02 6.10
N GLU A 399 -11.88 -6.55 7.11
CA GLU A 399 -12.07 -7.25 8.38
C GLU A 399 -13.52 -7.12 8.86
#